data_AF-A0A2P5LZB8-F1
#
_entry.id   AF-A0A2P5LZB8-F1
#
_cell.length_a   1.000
_cell.length_b   1.000
_cell.length_c   1.000
_cell.angle_alpha   90.00
_cell.angle_beta   90.00
_cell.angle_gamma   90.00
#
_symmetry.space_group_name_H-M   'P 1'
#
loop_
_entity.id
_entity.type
_entity.pdbx_description
1 polymer ?
#
loop_
_entity_poly.entity_id
_entity_poly.type
_entity_poly.pdbx_seq_one_letter_code
_entity_poly.pdbx_strand_id
1 'polypeptide(L)'
;SRNVLFNHLGTNEDSLTLSLKPDCADFVYFLRAYFAYKMGLPFAYSNCSRGAGGAPPRCNERFDILHPQLTRPAPPPEQAVASAAAPPAPAPAAAPTNLLQQLFSQPQQVQAGAPAAPAAAPAKPPAPKRPAGVAGYFRAVGDVVHSGSVRAPANSDKSDFYTIPLTQETLRPGTAYADPYGHVMMLVQRIPQTADAAGVFLAVDAEPDGTVTRKRFWRGNFLFANGASLGSPGFKRFRPIMRENGGLRALTNAEIARNPDYGDFSLEQSQLSAEDFYDRMDEVMSPEPLDPTRAMMAAIMALEEQVKTRATAVENGRKFQNGGRGEASMPDGPAIFATSGAWEDFSTPARDLRLLIAIDVVRGFPDRVARRSDRYAMPFGRGLAGVQAQLQSALASELAARTFSYTRSDGSAWTLSLKDVMDRAADLEMGYNPNDCVELRWGASDGSAEAATCTRRAPAAQRAKMTDYRNWFRERHWPHA
;
A
#
# COMPACT_ATOMS: atom_id res chain seq x y z
N SER A 1 -2.79 24.49 8.16
CA SER A 1 -1.36 24.83 7.95
C SER A 1 -1.06 24.79 6.45
N ARG A 2 -0.08 25.57 5.97
CA ARG A 2 0.37 25.61 4.56
C ARG A 2 1.79 25.03 4.49
N ASN A 3 2.11 24.27 3.45
CA ASN A 3 3.46 23.71 3.27
C ASN A 3 4.45 24.80 2.77
N VAL A 4 5.76 24.52 2.82
CA VAL A 4 6.82 25.49 2.49
C VAL A 4 6.79 25.96 1.02
N LEU A 5 6.27 25.13 0.10
CA LEU A 5 6.13 25.46 -1.32
C LEU A 5 4.73 26.00 -1.66
N PHE A 6 3.92 26.31 -0.64
CA PHE A 6 2.59 26.85 -0.85
C PHE A 6 2.66 28.22 -1.56
N ASN A 7 2.03 28.32 -2.72
CA ASN A 7 2.05 29.47 -3.61
C ASN A 7 3.47 29.97 -3.95
N HIS A 8 4.44 29.04 -4.02
CA HIS A 8 5.85 29.35 -4.31
C HIS A 8 6.04 30.16 -5.61
N LEU A 9 5.19 29.94 -6.62
CA LEU A 9 5.28 30.65 -7.90
C LEU A 9 4.57 32.01 -7.89
N GLY A 10 3.83 32.34 -6.82
CA GLY A 10 3.06 33.58 -6.71
C GLY A 10 1.86 33.63 -7.67
N THR A 11 1.45 32.50 -8.24
CA THR A 11 0.37 32.41 -9.25
C THR A 11 -0.93 31.85 -8.70
N ASN A 12 -1.03 31.73 -7.38
CA ASN A 12 -2.13 31.09 -6.68
C ASN A 12 -2.31 29.60 -7.07
N GLU A 13 -1.22 28.94 -7.46
CA GLU A 13 -1.26 27.59 -8.07
C GLU A 13 -1.72 26.48 -7.12
N ASP A 14 -1.73 26.74 -5.80
CA ASP A 14 -2.22 25.81 -4.77
C ASP A 14 -3.62 26.16 -4.24
N SER A 15 -4.30 27.18 -4.77
CA SER A 15 -5.66 27.53 -4.33
C SER A 15 -6.74 26.57 -4.81
N LEU A 16 -6.34 25.43 -5.36
CA LEU A 16 -7.23 24.45 -5.98
C LEU A 16 -7.72 23.46 -4.92
N THR A 17 -9.04 23.35 -4.79
CA THR A 17 -9.68 22.23 -4.08
C THR A 17 -9.77 21.05 -5.03
N LEU A 18 -8.70 20.27 -5.15
CA LEU A 18 -8.72 19.04 -5.93
C LEU A 18 -9.13 17.89 -5.00
N SER A 19 -10.29 17.29 -5.26
CA SER A 19 -10.69 16.04 -4.59
C SER A 19 -9.93 14.89 -5.25
N LEU A 20 -8.71 14.64 -4.77
CA LEU A 20 -7.97 13.42 -5.09
C LEU A 20 -8.22 12.42 -3.96
N LYS A 21 -8.48 11.16 -4.33
CA LYS A 21 -8.40 10.01 -3.43
C LYS A 21 -7.17 9.19 -3.83
N PRO A 22 -5.95 9.67 -3.55
CA PRO A 22 -4.75 8.95 -3.94
C PRO A 22 -4.71 7.61 -3.22
N ASP A 23 -4.37 6.55 -3.95
CA ASP A 23 -3.89 5.33 -3.30
C ASP A 23 -2.42 5.50 -2.85
N CYS A 24 -1.89 4.47 -2.20
CA CYS A 24 -0.53 4.48 -1.67
C CYS A 24 0.56 4.70 -2.75
N ALA A 25 0.33 4.26 -4.00
CA ALA A 25 1.26 4.42 -5.09
C ALA A 25 1.16 5.81 -5.72
N ASP A 26 -0.06 6.30 -5.96
CA ASP A 26 -0.32 7.66 -6.44
C ASP A 26 0.37 8.70 -5.57
N PHE A 27 0.23 8.54 -4.25
CA PHE A 27 0.76 9.48 -3.26
C PHE A 27 2.26 9.77 -3.44
N VAL A 28 3.08 8.72 -3.65
CA VAL A 28 4.53 8.86 -3.83
C VAL A 28 4.87 9.61 -5.12
N TYR A 29 4.14 9.34 -6.21
CA TYR A 29 4.32 10.06 -7.47
C TYR A 29 3.78 11.49 -7.39
N PHE A 30 2.68 11.75 -6.67
CA PHE A 30 2.12 13.10 -6.49
C PHE A 30 3.09 14.00 -5.73
N LEU A 31 3.72 13.51 -4.66
CA LEU A 31 4.76 14.28 -3.97
C LEU A 31 5.92 14.63 -4.92
N ARG A 32 6.35 13.67 -5.75
CA ARG A 32 7.42 13.90 -6.73
C ARG A 32 7.02 14.89 -7.82
N ALA A 33 5.81 14.75 -8.36
CA ALA A 33 5.26 15.61 -9.41
C ALA A 33 5.02 17.04 -8.88
N TYR A 34 4.52 17.18 -7.65
CA TYR A 34 4.34 18.46 -6.97
C TYR A 34 5.67 19.19 -6.85
N PHE A 35 6.68 18.52 -6.30
CA PHE A 35 8.01 19.12 -6.13
C PHE A 35 8.64 19.47 -7.48
N ALA A 36 8.53 18.59 -8.48
CA ALA A 36 9.07 18.85 -9.81
C ALA A 36 8.38 20.03 -10.50
N TYR A 37 7.06 20.15 -10.40
CA TYR A 37 6.30 21.29 -10.91
C TYR A 37 6.76 22.60 -10.26
N LYS A 38 6.84 22.61 -8.93
CA LYS A 38 7.21 23.80 -8.14
C LYS A 38 8.63 24.28 -8.44
N MET A 39 9.54 23.35 -8.67
CA MET A 39 10.95 23.64 -8.89
C MET A 39 11.35 23.69 -10.38
N GLY A 40 10.40 23.51 -11.32
CA GLY A 40 10.68 23.48 -12.75
C GLY A 40 11.56 22.30 -13.22
N LEU A 41 11.61 21.21 -12.44
CA LEU A 41 12.48 20.07 -12.70
C LEU A 41 11.91 19.15 -13.79
N PRO A 42 12.78 18.45 -14.55
CA PRO A 42 12.33 17.41 -15.48
C PRO A 42 11.61 16.28 -14.71
N PHE A 43 10.45 15.86 -15.24
CA PHE A 43 9.68 14.77 -14.68
C PHE A 43 9.07 13.93 -15.80
N ALA A 44 9.30 12.62 -15.69
CA ALA A 44 8.84 11.61 -16.61
C ALA A 44 8.55 10.33 -15.83
N TYR A 45 7.61 9.53 -16.31
CA TYR A 45 7.16 8.30 -15.68
C TYR A 45 6.73 7.30 -16.75
N SER A 46 6.61 6.04 -16.37
CA SER A 46 6.42 4.94 -17.31
C SER A 46 5.02 4.36 -17.18
N ASN A 47 4.50 3.82 -18.29
CA ASN A 47 3.37 2.90 -18.23
C ASN A 47 3.92 1.51 -17.86
N CYS A 48 3.40 0.91 -16.80
CA CYS A 48 3.85 -0.38 -16.30
C CYS A 48 2.67 -1.36 -16.24
N SER A 49 2.95 -2.65 -16.40
CA SER A 49 1.96 -3.69 -16.08
C SER A 49 1.88 -3.88 -14.57
N ARG A 50 0.74 -4.39 -14.08
CA ARG A 50 0.56 -4.75 -12.65
C ARG A 50 1.29 -6.04 -12.25
N GLY A 51 1.76 -6.81 -13.23
CA GLY A 51 2.10 -8.23 -13.07
C GLY A 51 0.83 -9.08 -13.03
N ALA A 52 0.87 -10.27 -13.65
CA ALA A 52 -0.25 -11.21 -13.71
C ALA A 52 0.25 -12.61 -14.09
N GLY A 53 -0.45 -13.67 -13.68
CA GLY A 53 -0.15 -15.04 -14.13
C GLY A 53 1.26 -15.50 -13.76
N GLY A 54 1.77 -15.05 -12.60
CA GLY A 54 3.13 -15.33 -12.14
C GLY A 54 4.23 -14.48 -12.79
N ALA A 55 3.92 -13.58 -13.71
CA ALA A 55 4.89 -12.64 -14.27
C ALA A 55 5.03 -11.36 -13.42
N PRO A 56 6.26 -10.85 -13.19
CA PRO A 56 6.45 -9.62 -12.44
C PRO A 56 5.97 -8.38 -13.22
N PRO A 57 5.68 -7.26 -12.53
CA PRO A 57 5.41 -5.97 -13.17
C PRO A 57 6.52 -5.58 -14.15
N ARG A 58 6.18 -5.00 -15.30
CA ARG A 58 7.16 -4.52 -16.29
C ARG A 58 6.79 -3.12 -16.76
N CYS A 59 7.77 -2.23 -16.76
CA CYS A 59 7.61 -0.89 -17.30
C CYS A 59 8.04 -0.85 -18.77
N ASN A 60 7.23 -0.19 -19.59
CA ASN A 60 7.40 -0.06 -21.03
C ASN A 60 8.00 1.31 -21.37
N GLU A 61 7.37 2.06 -22.28
CA GLU A 61 7.82 3.38 -22.69
C GLU A 61 7.63 4.40 -21.57
N ARG A 62 8.69 5.16 -21.31
CA ARG A 62 8.68 6.31 -20.42
C ARG A 62 8.22 7.53 -21.21
N PHE A 63 7.44 8.37 -20.54
CA PHE A 63 6.93 9.58 -21.16
C PHE A 63 7.04 10.80 -20.27
N ASP A 64 7.20 11.96 -20.92
CA ASP A 64 7.27 13.23 -20.23
C ASP A 64 5.87 13.69 -19.77
N ILE A 65 5.82 14.39 -18.65
CA ILE A 65 4.56 14.93 -18.13
C ILE A 65 4.02 16.11 -18.93
N LEU A 66 4.81 16.70 -19.84
CA LEU A 66 4.39 17.86 -20.62
C LEU A 66 3.54 17.48 -21.83
N HIS A 67 3.63 16.24 -22.30
CA HIS A 67 2.93 15.75 -23.47
C HIS A 67 2.29 14.37 -23.26
N PRO A 68 1.58 14.10 -22.14
CA PRO A 68 1.07 12.77 -21.80
C PRO A 68 0.10 12.21 -22.85
N GLN A 69 -0.56 13.09 -23.61
CA GLN A 69 -1.50 12.76 -24.68
C GLN A 69 -0.82 12.18 -25.94
N LEU A 70 0.48 12.41 -26.14
CA LEU A 70 1.22 11.91 -27.31
C LEU A 70 1.94 10.58 -27.04
N THR A 71 2.15 10.27 -25.77
CA THR A 71 3.13 9.28 -25.33
C THR A 71 2.53 8.24 -24.38
N ARG A 72 1.25 8.38 -23.99
CA ARG A 72 0.53 7.36 -23.21
C ARG A 72 0.12 6.22 -24.16
N PRO A 73 0.64 5.00 -24.01
CA PRO A 73 0.17 3.86 -24.79
C PRO A 73 -1.29 3.56 -24.47
N ALA A 74 -2.01 2.93 -25.40
CA ALA A 74 -3.29 2.32 -25.07
C ALA A 74 -3.11 1.34 -23.89
N PRO A 75 -4.06 1.26 -22.93
CA PRO A 75 -3.94 0.35 -21.81
C PRO A 75 -3.79 -1.11 -22.32
N PRO A 76 -2.96 -1.95 -21.68
CA PRO A 76 -2.85 -3.36 -22.03
C PRO A 76 -4.22 -4.05 -22.04
N PRO A 77 -4.47 -5.03 -22.92
CA PRO A 77 -5.78 -5.68 -23.08
C PRO A 77 -6.32 -6.29 -21.78
N GLU A 78 -5.47 -6.73 -20.85
CA GLU A 78 -5.87 -7.21 -19.51
C GLU A 78 -6.53 -6.12 -18.64
N GLN A 79 -6.20 -4.85 -18.84
CA GLN A 79 -6.80 -3.72 -18.10
C GLN A 79 -8.13 -3.25 -18.72
N ALA A 80 -8.42 -3.59 -19.98
CA ALA A 80 -9.69 -3.24 -20.62
C ALA A 80 -10.88 -4.02 -20.03
N VAL A 81 -10.63 -5.21 -19.47
CA VAL A 81 -11.68 -6.09 -18.92
C VAL A 81 -12.12 -5.65 -17.52
N ALA A 82 -11.22 -5.07 -16.71
CA ALA A 82 -11.55 -4.57 -15.37
C ALA A 82 -12.40 -3.28 -15.39
N SER A 83 -12.20 -2.42 -16.39
CA SER A 83 -12.98 -1.16 -16.54
C SER A 83 -14.39 -1.36 -17.11
N ALA A 84 -14.69 -2.53 -17.67
CA ALA A 84 -16.01 -2.85 -18.23
C ALA A 84 -17.00 -3.44 -17.20
N ALA A 85 -16.55 -3.72 -15.97
CA ALA A 85 -17.39 -4.29 -14.91
C ALA A 85 -18.15 -3.24 -14.09
N ALA A 86 -18.02 -1.95 -14.39
CA ALA A 86 -18.89 -0.92 -13.84
C ALA A 86 -20.18 -0.85 -14.67
N PRO A 87 -21.37 -1.14 -14.11
CA PRO A 87 -22.61 -0.90 -14.85
C PRO A 87 -22.72 0.60 -15.17
N PRO A 88 -23.13 0.98 -16.40
CA PRO A 88 -23.33 2.38 -16.73
C PRO A 88 -24.39 2.99 -15.81
N ALA A 89 -24.16 4.22 -15.38
CA ALA A 89 -25.13 4.99 -14.62
C ALA A 89 -26.46 5.07 -15.40
N PRO A 90 -27.63 4.95 -14.74
CA PRO A 90 -28.91 5.09 -15.42
C PRO A 90 -29.01 6.48 -16.05
N ALA A 91 -29.32 6.51 -17.36
CA ALA A 91 -29.54 7.74 -18.08
C ALA A 91 -30.71 8.54 -17.45
N PRO A 92 -30.60 9.87 -17.31
CA PRO A 92 -31.72 10.67 -16.85
C PRO A 92 -32.87 10.59 -17.88
N ALA A 93 -34.07 10.35 -17.39
CA ALA A 93 -35.28 10.30 -18.18
C ALA A 93 -35.45 11.58 -19.02
N ALA A 94 -35.72 11.41 -20.32
CA ALA A 94 -36.02 12.53 -21.22
C ALA A 94 -37.26 13.28 -20.73
N ALA A 95 -37.17 14.61 -20.65
CA ALA A 95 -38.30 15.46 -20.35
C ALA A 95 -39.34 15.40 -21.49
N PRO A 96 -40.65 15.46 -21.20
CA PRO A 96 -41.68 15.41 -22.23
C PRO A 96 -41.62 16.67 -23.10
N THR A 97 -41.36 16.47 -24.39
CA THR A 97 -41.40 17.50 -25.43
C THR A 97 -42.81 18.08 -25.59
N ASN A 98 -42.92 19.40 -25.47
CA ASN A 98 -44.16 20.15 -25.62
C ASN A 98 -44.62 20.21 -27.09
N LEU A 99 -45.90 19.90 -27.30
CA LEU A 99 -46.62 19.79 -28.58
C LEU A 99 -46.62 21.08 -29.44
N LEU A 100 -46.19 22.22 -28.90
CA LEU A 100 -46.17 23.51 -29.61
C LEU A 100 -44.97 23.73 -30.52
N GLN A 101 -43.86 22.99 -30.36
CA GLN A 101 -42.68 23.11 -31.25
C GLN A 101 -42.81 22.30 -32.56
N GLN A 102 -43.83 21.44 -32.66
CA GLN A 102 -44.11 20.67 -33.89
C GLN A 102 -44.94 21.46 -34.92
N LEU A 103 -45.48 22.62 -34.57
CA LEU A 103 -46.42 23.37 -35.42
C LEU A 103 -45.77 24.43 -36.34
N PHE A 104 -44.45 24.63 -36.28
CA PHE A 104 -43.74 25.65 -37.09
C PHE A 104 -42.55 25.14 -37.90
N SER A 105 -42.45 23.83 -38.16
CA SER A 105 -41.43 23.29 -39.05
C SER A 105 -41.96 23.23 -40.49
N GLN A 106 -41.50 24.13 -41.36
CA GLN A 106 -41.78 24.10 -42.79
C GLN A 106 -41.08 22.91 -43.47
N PRO A 107 -41.69 22.28 -44.49
CA PRO A 107 -41.09 21.18 -45.23
C PRO A 107 -40.05 21.71 -46.24
N GLN A 108 -38.77 21.49 -45.97
CA GLN A 108 -37.72 21.79 -46.95
C GLN A 108 -37.45 20.56 -47.83
N GLN A 109 -37.57 20.79 -49.13
CA GLN A 109 -37.58 19.85 -50.23
C GLN A 109 -36.29 19.03 -50.37
N VAL A 110 -36.46 17.80 -50.83
CA VAL A 110 -35.42 16.85 -51.23
C VAL A 110 -34.62 17.44 -52.40
N GLN A 111 -33.37 17.84 -52.15
CA GLN A 111 -32.38 18.07 -53.20
C GLN A 111 -31.45 16.86 -53.31
N ALA A 112 -31.37 16.31 -54.52
CA ALA A 112 -30.50 15.22 -54.89
C ALA A 112 -29.02 15.57 -54.65
N GLY A 113 -28.33 14.71 -53.91
CA GLY A 113 -26.93 14.90 -53.51
C GLY A 113 -25.94 14.81 -54.68
N ALA A 114 -25.07 15.82 -54.72
CA ALA A 114 -23.86 15.96 -55.54
C ALA A 114 -22.83 14.83 -55.30
N PRO A 115 -21.87 14.62 -56.23
CA PRO A 115 -20.91 13.51 -56.16
C PRO A 115 -19.99 13.57 -54.93
N ALA A 116 -19.63 12.37 -54.44
CA ALA A 116 -18.82 12.15 -53.25
C ALA A 116 -17.48 12.92 -53.28
N ALA A 117 -17.23 13.68 -52.21
CA ALA A 117 -15.94 14.33 -51.97
C ALA A 117 -14.86 13.27 -51.71
N PRO A 118 -13.60 13.49 -52.16
CA PRO A 118 -12.51 12.55 -51.94
C PRO A 118 -12.22 12.40 -50.44
N ALA A 119 -11.89 11.17 -50.03
CA ALA A 119 -11.57 10.81 -48.66
C ALA A 119 -10.52 11.76 -48.08
N ALA A 120 -10.87 12.42 -46.96
CA ALA A 120 -9.98 13.30 -46.25
C ALA A 120 -8.74 12.52 -45.79
N ALA A 121 -7.55 13.07 -46.08
CA ALA A 121 -6.30 12.57 -45.52
C ALA A 121 -6.41 12.50 -43.98
N PRO A 122 -5.77 11.51 -43.33
CA PRO A 122 -5.85 11.35 -41.87
C PRO A 122 -5.41 12.65 -41.19
N ALA A 123 -6.27 13.19 -40.33
CA ALA A 123 -6.02 14.42 -39.60
C ALA A 123 -4.71 14.28 -38.80
N LYS A 124 -3.84 15.30 -38.89
CA LYS A 124 -2.65 15.39 -38.01
C LYS A 124 -3.10 15.27 -36.55
N PRO A 125 -2.41 14.46 -35.72
CA PRO A 125 -2.71 14.40 -34.29
C PRO A 125 -2.68 15.82 -33.70
N PRO A 126 -3.63 16.19 -32.82
CA PRO A 126 -3.64 17.50 -32.19
C PRO A 126 -2.31 17.73 -31.45
N ALA A 127 -1.79 18.96 -31.53
CA ALA A 127 -0.58 19.35 -30.82
C ALA A 127 -0.75 19.09 -29.31
N PRO A 128 0.28 18.57 -28.63
CA PRO A 128 0.16 18.14 -27.24
C PRO A 128 -0.16 19.33 -26.34
N LYS A 129 -1.23 19.20 -25.55
CA LYS A 129 -1.58 20.19 -24.52
C LYS A 129 -0.81 19.88 -23.25
N ARG A 130 0.03 20.83 -22.80
CA ARG A 130 0.70 20.77 -21.50
C ARG A 130 -0.35 20.69 -20.38
N PRO A 131 -0.16 19.87 -19.33
CA PRO A 131 -1.07 19.88 -18.21
C PRO A 131 -1.14 21.28 -17.58
N ALA A 132 -2.37 21.76 -17.34
CA ALA A 132 -2.59 23.07 -16.77
C ALA A 132 -2.38 23.03 -15.24
N GLY A 133 -1.32 23.69 -14.79
CA GLY A 133 -1.00 23.83 -13.36
C GLY A 133 -0.75 22.49 -12.64
N VAL A 134 -0.70 22.56 -11.31
CA VAL A 134 -0.37 21.40 -10.46
C VAL A 134 -1.46 20.31 -10.51
N ALA A 135 -2.72 20.69 -10.64
CA ALA A 135 -3.82 19.73 -10.77
C ALA A 135 -3.76 18.94 -12.09
N GLY A 136 -3.27 19.56 -13.16
CA GLY A 136 -2.99 18.87 -14.41
C GLY A 136 -1.93 17.78 -14.24
N TYR A 137 -0.87 18.06 -13.46
CA TYR A 137 0.18 17.09 -13.15
C TYR A 137 -0.37 15.89 -12.39
N PHE A 138 -1.16 16.13 -11.33
CA PHE A 138 -1.73 15.04 -10.55
C PHE A 138 -2.68 14.15 -11.36
N ARG A 139 -3.56 14.76 -12.18
CA ARG A 139 -4.44 13.97 -13.06
C ARG A 139 -3.64 13.14 -14.06
N ALA A 140 -2.63 13.74 -14.71
CA ALA A 140 -1.81 13.04 -15.69
C ALA A 140 -1.12 11.80 -15.08
N VAL A 141 -0.62 11.93 -13.85
CA VAL A 141 0.03 10.86 -13.10
C VAL A 141 -0.96 9.77 -12.67
N GLY A 142 -2.02 10.14 -11.94
CA GLY A 142 -2.95 9.20 -11.31
C GLY A 142 -3.76 8.36 -12.31
N ASP A 143 -3.88 8.82 -13.55
CA ASP A 143 -4.47 8.03 -14.63
C ASP A 143 -3.63 6.80 -15.08
N VAL A 144 -2.34 6.72 -14.69
CA VAL A 144 -1.40 5.73 -15.25
C VAL A 144 -0.67 4.94 -14.18
N VAL A 145 -0.19 5.63 -13.14
CA VAL A 145 0.65 4.97 -12.14
C VAL A 145 -0.20 4.07 -11.25
N HIS A 146 0.45 3.06 -10.71
CA HIS A 146 -0.12 2.13 -9.76
C HIS A 146 1.01 1.39 -9.05
N SER A 147 0.70 0.59 -8.04
CA SER A 147 1.70 -0.11 -7.22
C SER A 147 2.72 -0.94 -8.02
N GLY A 148 2.31 -1.62 -9.10
CA GLY A 148 3.24 -2.30 -10.04
C GLY A 148 4.32 -1.41 -10.67
N SER A 149 4.06 -0.11 -10.84
CA SER A 149 5.03 0.87 -11.36
C SER A 149 6.21 1.06 -10.40
N VAL A 150 5.95 0.90 -9.11
CA VAL A 150 6.97 1.01 -8.06
C VAL A 150 7.69 -0.34 -7.86
N ARG A 151 7.10 -1.47 -8.24
CA ARG A 151 7.63 -2.84 -8.03
C ARG A 151 8.38 -3.45 -9.22
N ALA A 152 8.51 -2.76 -10.35
CA ALA A 152 9.23 -3.29 -11.51
C ALA A 152 10.66 -3.77 -11.16
N PRO A 153 11.20 -4.79 -11.87
CA PRO A 153 12.48 -5.41 -11.57
C PRO A 153 13.63 -4.43 -11.37
N ALA A 154 14.42 -4.65 -10.32
CA ALA A 154 15.53 -3.79 -9.91
C ALA A 154 16.63 -3.65 -10.98
N ASN A 155 16.83 -4.69 -11.79
CA ASN A 155 17.80 -4.70 -12.87
C ASN A 155 17.29 -4.00 -14.16
N SER A 156 16.05 -3.50 -14.19
CA SER A 156 15.47 -2.84 -15.36
C SER A 156 15.77 -1.34 -15.39
N ASP A 157 16.41 -0.86 -16.45
CA ASP A 157 16.62 0.56 -16.73
C ASP A 157 15.31 1.29 -17.13
N LYS A 158 14.26 0.53 -17.45
CA LYS A 158 12.95 1.07 -17.82
C LYS A 158 12.08 1.44 -16.63
N SER A 159 12.42 0.95 -15.43
CA SER A 159 11.67 1.31 -14.22
C SER A 159 11.82 2.80 -13.88
N ASP A 160 10.77 3.41 -13.34
CA ASP A 160 10.83 4.77 -12.79
C ASP A 160 11.62 4.87 -11.49
N PHE A 161 11.94 3.72 -10.89
CA PHE A 161 12.71 3.62 -9.67
C PHE A 161 13.97 2.77 -9.87
N TYR A 162 14.95 2.99 -8.99
CA TYR A 162 16.10 2.13 -8.84
C TYR A 162 16.29 1.77 -7.36
N THR A 163 16.78 0.56 -7.08
CA THR A 163 17.02 0.06 -5.72
C THR A 163 18.34 0.60 -5.17
N ILE A 164 18.37 0.79 -3.85
CA ILE A 164 19.49 1.41 -3.13
C ILE A 164 20.08 0.45 -2.08
N PRO A 165 21.34 0.65 -1.65
CA PRO A 165 21.90 -0.06 -0.49
C PRO A 165 21.07 0.15 0.77
N LEU A 166 21.11 -0.81 1.69
CA LEU A 166 20.53 -0.64 3.03
C LEU A 166 21.55 -0.02 3.98
N THR A 167 21.58 1.32 4.02
CA THR A 167 22.49 2.10 4.88
C THR A 167 21.78 3.34 5.44
N GLN A 168 22.33 3.95 6.49
CA GLN A 168 21.74 5.16 7.07
C GLN A 168 21.81 6.35 6.12
N GLU A 169 22.84 6.40 5.28
CA GLU A 169 23.14 7.44 4.32
C GLU A 169 22.16 7.40 3.12
N THR A 170 21.83 6.18 2.67
CA THR A 170 20.91 5.97 1.53
C THR A 170 19.45 6.01 1.95
N LEU A 171 19.09 5.56 3.16
CA LEU A 171 17.70 5.54 3.65
C LEU A 171 17.27 6.88 4.26
N ARG A 172 17.23 7.93 3.43
CA ARG A 172 16.83 9.29 3.82
C ARG A 172 15.37 9.62 3.44
N PRO A 173 14.76 10.67 4.01
CA PRO A 173 13.42 11.11 3.63
C PRO A 173 13.27 11.29 2.11
N GLY A 174 12.12 10.89 1.57
CA GLY A 174 11.86 10.82 0.12
C GLY A 174 12.17 9.46 -0.52
N THR A 175 12.80 8.55 0.21
CA THR A 175 12.99 7.15 -0.23
C THR A 175 11.65 6.43 -0.23
N ALA A 176 11.28 5.83 -1.35
CA ALA A 176 10.09 5.01 -1.46
C ALA A 176 10.37 3.58 -0.98
N TYR A 177 9.38 2.95 -0.38
CA TYR A 177 9.34 1.53 -0.08
C TYR A 177 8.17 0.93 -0.84
N ALA A 178 8.39 -0.16 -1.56
CA ALA A 178 7.30 -0.97 -2.08
C ALA A 178 7.38 -2.35 -1.45
N ASP A 179 6.31 -2.76 -0.78
CA ASP A 179 6.17 -4.13 -0.34
C ASP A 179 5.91 -5.05 -1.55
N PRO A 180 6.03 -6.39 -1.40
CA PRO A 180 5.83 -7.30 -2.52
C PRO A 180 4.40 -7.29 -3.07
N TYR A 181 3.43 -6.82 -2.31
CA TYR A 181 1.99 -6.99 -2.57
C TYR A 181 1.31 -5.70 -3.01
N GLY A 182 2.07 -4.62 -3.13
CA GLY A 182 1.67 -3.38 -3.75
C GLY A 182 1.39 -2.24 -2.78
N HIS A 183 1.64 -2.40 -1.48
CA HIS A 183 1.64 -1.27 -0.56
C HIS A 183 2.90 -0.44 -0.77
N VAL A 184 2.72 0.86 -0.92
CA VAL A 184 3.80 1.81 -1.19
C VAL A 184 3.83 2.87 -0.10
N MET A 185 5.01 3.13 0.44
CA MET A 185 5.22 4.12 1.50
C MET A 185 6.41 5.00 1.14
N MET A 186 6.51 6.18 1.75
CA MET A 186 7.68 7.05 1.61
C MET A 186 8.27 7.36 2.98
N LEU A 187 9.57 7.13 3.16
CA LEU A 187 10.29 7.55 4.35
C LEU A 187 10.18 9.07 4.51
N VAL A 188 9.84 9.52 5.72
CA VAL A 188 9.73 10.95 6.05
C VAL A 188 10.67 11.37 7.16
N GLN A 189 11.08 10.43 8.02
CA GLN A 189 11.93 10.75 9.15
C GLN A 189 12.72 9.53 9.60
N ARG A 190 13.96 9.76 10.01
CA ARG A 190 14.74 8.83 10.83
C ARG A 190 14.83 9.42 12.23
N ILE A 191 14.42 8.64 13.23
CA ILE A 191 14.68 8.91 14.64
C ILE A 191 15.94 8.13 14.99
N PRO A 192 17.03 8.79 15.40
CA PRO A 192 18.28 8.09 15.74
C PRO A 192 18.09 7.25 17.00
N GLN A 193 18.87 6.17 17.09
CA GLN A 193 19.00 5.40 18.33
C GLN A 193 19.52 6.31 19.45
N THR A 194 19.03 6.09 20.66
CA THR A 194 19.52 6.72 21.89
C THR A 194 20.01 5.64 22.86
N ALA A 195 20.57 6.04 24.00
CA ALA A 195 20.93 5.09 25.07
C ALA A 195 19.72 4.28 25.58
N ASP A 196 18.50 4.82 25.42
CA ASP A 196 17.28 4.23 25.98
C ASP A 196 16.32 3.66 24.93
N ALA A 197 16.51 3.94 23.64
CA ALA A 197 15.59 3.54 22.58
C ALA A 197 16.30 3.15 21.28
N ALA A 198 15.77 2.12 20.63
CA ALA A 198 16.14 1.77 19.26
C ALA A 198 15.85 2.91 18.28
N GLY A 199 16.67 3.02 17.25
CA GLY A 199 16.38 3.94 16.14
C GLY A 199 15.15 3.46 15.37
N VAL A 200 14.46 4.39 14.70
CA VAL A 200 13.21 4.11 13.99
C VAL A 200 13.17 4.88 12.68
N PHE A 201 12.83 4.21 11.59
CA PHE A 201 12.34 4.88 10.38
C PHE A 201 10.84 5.08 10.45
N LEU A 202 10.40 6.30 10.14
CA LEU A 202 8.99 6.63 9.94
C LEU A 202 8.73 6.83 8.45
N ALA A 203 7.66 6.23 7.96
CA ALA A 203 7.14 6.45 6.63
C ALA A 203 5.70 6.95 6.69
N VAL A 204 5.25 7.49 5.56
CA VAL A 204 3.84 7.80 5.34
C VAL A 204 3.32 7.09 4.10
N ASP A 205 2.04 6.80 4.12
CA ASP A 205 1.26 6.28 3.00
C ASP A 205 -0.09 6.98 2.95
N ALA A 206 -0.73 6.94 1.78
CA ALA A 206 -2.12 7.30 1.62
C ALA A 206 -2.96 6.04 1.44
N GLU A 207 -4.15 6.03 2.02
CA GLU A 207 -5.13 4.96 1.89
C GLU A 207 -6.26 5.42 0.93
N PRO A 208 -6.94 4.50 0.23
CA PRO A 208 -8.02 4.84 -0.72
C PRO A 208 -9.19 5.63 -0.11
N ASP A 209 -9.32 5.61 1.22
CA ASP A 209 -10.31 6.39 1.98
C ASP A 209 -9.94 7.89 2.11
N GLY A 210 -8.78 8.29 1.58
CA GLY A 210 -8.28 9.67 1.60
C GLY A 210 -7.47 10.02 2.85
N THR A 211 -7.22 9.07 3.74
CA THR A 211 -6.36 9.28 4.90
C THR A 211 -4.89 9.18 4.52
N VAL A 212 -4.04 9.97 5.21
CA VAL A 212 -2.59 9.84 5.16
C VAL A 212 -2.13 9.43 6.55
N THR A 213 -1.46 8.28 6.65
CA THR A 213 -1.03 7.73 7.94
C THR A 213 0.48 7.71 8.06
N ARG A 214 0.97 7.86 9.29
CA ARG A 214 2.40 7.72 9.60
C ARG A 214 2.63 6.37 10.25
N LYS A 215 3.51 5.56 9.66
CA LYS A 215 3.82 4.20 10.13
C LYS A 215 5.29 4.09 10.51
N ARG A 216 5.58 3.36 11.58
CA ARG A 216 6.96 2.98 11.95
C ARG A 216 7.42 1.78 11.15
N PHE A 217 8.71 1.74 10.81
CA PHE A 217 9.34 0.57 10.22
C PHE A 217 9.41 -0.58 11.21
N TRP A 218 8.84 -1.71 10.79
CA TRP A 218 8.99 -3.04 11.37
C TRP A 218 8.29 -4.04 10.46
N ARG A 219 8.55 -5.34 10.67
CA ARG A 219 8.04 -6.43 9.84
C ARG A 219 6.51 -6.48 9.73
N GLY A 220 5.77 -6.02 10.73
CA GLY A 220 4.30 -5.96 10.68
C GLY A 220 3.73 -4.90 9.72
N ASN A 221 4.49 -3.85 9.39
CA ASN A 221 4.04 -2.78 8.47
C ASN A 221 4.76 -2.79 7.12
N PHE A 222 6.02 -3.23 7.09
CA PHE A 222 6.87 -3.22 5.91
C PHE A 222 7.13 -4.67 5.50
N LEU A 223 6.21 -5.25 4.75
CA LEU A 223 6.35 -6.63 4.27
C LEU A 223 7.49 -6.74 3.27
N PHE A 224 8.26 -7.81 3.35
CA PHE A 224 9.39 -8.07 2.45
C PHE A 224 9.45 -9.55 2.11
N ALA A 225 9.55 -9.84 0.82
CA ALA A 225 9.73 -11.19 0.28
C ALA A 225 10.27 -11.06 -1.15
N ASN A 226 11.29 -11.83 -1.48
CA ASN A 226 11.76 -11.94 -2.86
C ASN A 226 11.08 -13.11 -3.57
N GLY A 227 10.78 -12.94 -4.85
CA GLY A 227 10.16 -13.98 -5.68
C GLY A 227 10.04 -13.51 -7.13
N ALA A 228 10.15 -14.45 -8.07
CA ALA A 228 10.21 -14.13 -9.50
C ALA A 228 8.96 -13.37 -10.01
N SER A 229 7.79 -13.61 -9.41
CA SER A 229 6.51 -12.98 -9.73
C SER A 229 6.28 -11.63 -9.03
N LEU A 230 7.07 -11.30 -8.00
CA LEU A 230 6.82 -10.16 -7.11
C LEU A 230 7.41 -8.85 -7.64
N GLY A 231 8.25 -8.93 -8.66
CA GLY A 231 9.09 -7.82 -9.08
C GLY A 231 10.25 -7.63 -8.11
N SER A 232 10.53 -6.40 -7.69
CA SER A 232 11.59 -6.10 -6.74
C SER A 232 11.06 -5.21 -5.60
N PRO A 233 10.66 -5.82 -4.47
CA PRO A 233 10.26 -5.07 -3.28
C PRO A 233 11.47 -4.44 -2.58
N GLY A 234 11.19 -3.57 -1.62
CA GLY A 234 12.19 -2.90 -0.80
C GLY A 234 12.33 -1.41 -1.07
N PHE A 235 13.40 -0.83 -0.53
CA PHE A 235 13.71 0.59 -0.58
C PHE A 235 14.29 1.01 -1.94
N LYS A 236 13.81 2.14 -2.45
CA LYS A 236 14.15 2.64 -3.77
C LYS A 236 13.99 4.15 -3.89
N ARG A 237 14.58 4.71 -4.93
CA ARG A 237 14.49 6.13 -5.28
C ARG A 237 14.01 6.32 -6.70
N PHE A 238 13.40 7.48 -6.96
CA PHE A 238 13.06 7.88 -8.32
C PHE A 238 14.32 7.97 -9.17
N ARG A 239 14.26 7.36 -10.35
CA ARG A 239 15.33 7.42 -11.35
C ARG A 239 15.53 8.88 -11.81
N PRO A 240 16.78 9.37 -11.82
CA PRO A 240 17.07 10.71 -12.30
C PRO A 240 16.66 10.88 -13.76
N ILE A 241 16.02 12.01 -14.08
CA ILE A 241 15.62 12.39 -15.43
C ILE A 241 16.49 13.56 -15.88
N MET A 242 17.22 13.38 -16.96
CA MET A 242 18.11 14.37 -17.58
C MET A 242 17.44 14.99 -18.80
N ARG A 243 17.76 16.25 -19.07
CA ARG A 243 17.43 16.90 -20.36
C ARG A 243 18.60 16.70 -21.30
N GLU A 244 18.37 16.05 -22.43
CA GLU A 244 19.38 15.81 -23.46
C GLU A 244 18.79 16.03 -24.85
N ASN A 245 19.47 16.81 -25.69
CA ASN A 245 19.06 17.07 -27.09
C ASN A 245 17.59 17.50 -27.26
N GLY A 246 17.06 18.27 -26.29
CA GLY A 246 15.67 18.73 -26.29
C GLY A 246 14.64 17.70 -25.79
N GLY A 247 15.06 16.46 -25.48
CA GLY A 247 14.23 15.41 -24.89
C GLY A 247 14.54 15.14 -23.42
N LEU A 248 13.73 14.28 -22.79
CA LEU A 248 13.98 13.75 -21.45
C LEU A 248 14.48 12.31 -21.55
N ARG A 249 15.56 11.99 -20.82
CA ARG A 249 16.12 10.64 -20.71
C ARG A 249 16.34 10.30 -19.24
N ALA A 250 15.96 9.10 -18.82
CA ALA A 250 16.33 8.64 -17.50
C ALA A 250 17.71 7.97 -17.52
N LEU A 251 18.49 8.17 -16.46
CA LEU A 251 19.77 7.48 -16.32
C LEU A 251 19.58 5.99 -16.15
N THR A 252 20.39 5.16 -16.80
CA THR A 252 20.49 3.71 -16.58
C THR A 252 21.07 3.39 -15.21
N ASN A 253 20.92 2.15 -14.75
CA ASN A 253 21.53 1.66 -13.51
C ASN A 253 23.06 1.84 -13.52
N ALA A 254 23.71 1.58 -14.66
CA ALA A 254 25.15 1.76 -14.83
C ALA A 254 25.58 3.23 -14.75
N GLU A 255 24.80 4.15 -15.30
CA GLU A 255 25.05 5.59 -15.19
C GLU A 255 24.84 6.09 -13.76
N ILE A 256 23.79 5.63 -13.07
CA ILE A 256 23.53 5.99 -11.67
C ILE A 256 24.67 5.53 -10.77
N ALA A 257 25.12 4.28 -10.92
CA ALA A 257 26.21 3.72 -10.12
C ALA A 257 27.53 4.50 -10.27
N ARG A 258 27.76 5.16 -11.41
CA ARG A 258 28.99 5.94 -11.68
C ARG A 258 28.82 7.43 -11.44
N ASN A 259 27.61 7.90 -11.15
CA ASN A 259 27.32 9.32 -10.98
C ASN A 259 27.69 9.77 -9.57
N PRO A 260 28.49 10.85 -9.39
CA PRO A 260 28.93 11.30 -8.07
C PRO A 260 27.80 11.83 -7.17
N ASP A 261 26.69 12.29 -7.74
CA ASP A 261 25.55 12.84 -7.00
C ASP A 261 24.52 11.77 -6.61
N TYR A 262 24.53 10.62 -7.30
CA TYR A 262 23.65 9.49 -7.04
C TYR A 262 24.44 8.33 -6.42
N GLY A 263 25.26 7.64 -7.22
CA GLY A 263 26.28 6.68 -6.78
C GLY A 263 25.76 5.48 -5.97
N ASP A 264 24.45 5.34 -5.83
CA ASP A 264 23.80 4.51 -4.82
C ASP A 264 22.86 3.48 -5.42
N PHE A 265 23.11 3.04 -6.65
CA PHE A 265 22.44 1.87 -7.21
C PHE A 265 22.96 0.59 -6.56
N SER A 266 22.05 -0.27 -6.10
CA SER A 266 22.41 -1.58 -5.54
C SER A 266 21.33 -2.63 -5.80
N LEU A 267 21.77 -3.85 -6.10
CA LEU A 267 20.92 -5.04 -6.19
C LEU A 267 20.90 -5.87 -4.89
N GLU A 268 21.59 -5.43 -3.83
CA GLU A 268 21.71 -6.12 -2.53
C GLU A 268 20.38 -6.70 -2.05
N GLN A 269 19.32 -5.87 -1.99
CA GLN A 269 18.01 -6.26 -1.48
C GLN A 269 17.40 -7.46 -2.24
N SER A 270 17.65 -7.59 -3.55
CA SER A 270 17.12 -8.70 -4.35
C SER A 270 17.72 -10.07 -4.02
N GLN A 271 18.82 -10.09 -3.25
CA GLN A 271 19.55 -11.29 -2.86
C GLN A 271 19.27 -11.68 -1.40
N LEU A 272 18.56 -10.85 -0.63
CA LEU A 272 18.29 -11.11 0.79
C LEU A 272 17.08 -12.03 0.95
N SER A 273 17.17 -12.95 1.92
CA SER A 273 15.96 -13.57 2.46
C SER A 273 15.14 -12.54 3.23
N ALA A 274 13.88 -12.87 3.57
CA ALA A 274 13.08 -11.99 4.42
C ALA A 274 13.74 -11.78 5.78
N GLU A 275 14.31 -12.83 6.39
CA GLU A 275 14.98 -12.72 7.68
C GLU A 275 16.22 -11.82 7.58
N ASP A 276 17.08 -12.03 6.58
CA ASP A 276 18.30 -11.23 6.39
C ASP A 276 17.99 -9.76 6.11
N PHE A 277 16.90 -9.46 5.39
CA PHE A 277 16.46 -8.08 5.16
C PHE A 277 16.08 -7.37 6.47
N TYR A 278 15.29 -8.03 7.33
CA TYR A 278 14.89 -7.41 8.60
C TYR A 278 16.05 -7.30 9.57
N ASP A 279 16.92 -8.31 9.62
CA ASP A 279 18.15 -8.31 10.38
C ASP A 279 19.07 -7.15 9.97
N ARG A 280 19.23 -6.93 8.65
CA ARG A 280 19.98 -5.79 8.11
C ARG A 280 19.35 -4.45 8.47
N MET A 281 18.02 -4.35 8.42
CA MET A 281 17.31 -3.13 8.77
C MET A 281 17.38 -2.80 10.27
N ASP A 282 17.38 -3.81 11.15
CA ASP A 282 17.59 -3.63 12.59
C ASP A 282 18.96 -3.00 12.86
N GLU A 283 20.02 -3.45 12.16
CA GLU A 283 21.37 -2.84 12.22
C GLU A 283 21.40 -1.40 11.71
N VAL A 284 20.75 -1.14 10.56
CA VAL A 284 20.72 0.22 9.98
C VAL A 284 19.97 1.18 10.89
N MET A 285 18.89 0.74 11.55
CA MET A 285 18.14 1.56 12.49
C MET A 285 18.92 1.78 13.80
N SER A 286 19.52 0.73 14.33
CA SER A 286 20.19 0.72 15.64
C SER A 286 21.61 0.16 15.50
N PRO A 287 22.60 1.01 15.17
CA PRO A 287 23.98 0.57 14.95
C PRO A 287 24.62 0.01 16.23
N GLU A 288 24.29 0.58 17.39
CA GLU A 288 24.81 0.16 18.69
C GLU A 288 23.97 -0.99 19.29
N PRO A 289 24.57 -1.87 20.10
CA PRO A 289 23.84 -2.93 20.78
C PRO A 289 22.69 -2.40 21.65
N LEU A 290 21.55 -3.09 21.64
CA LEU A 290 20.36 -2.72 22.41
C LEU A 290 20.25 -3.52 23.71
N ASP A 291 19.67 -2.92 24.76
CA ASP A 291 19.19 -3.72 25.88
C ASP A 291 18.08 -4.67 25.39
N PRO A 292 18.22 -6.00 25.60
CA PRO A 292 17.30 -6.97 25.03
C PRO A 292 15.89 -6.87 25.61
N THR A 293 15.75 -6.45 26.87
CA THR A 293 14.45 -6.29 27.51
C THR A 293 13.70 -5.10 26.92
N ARG A 294 14.36 -3.93 26.82
CA ARG A 294 13.78 -2.72 26.23
C ARG A 294 13.42 -2.91 24.76
N ALA A 295 14.27 -3.60 24.00
CA ALA A 295 13.97 -3.92 22.60
C ALA A 295 12.72 -4.79 22.47
N MET A 296 12.57 -5.80 23.34
CA MET A 296 11.36 -6.64 23.38
C MET A 296 10.11 -5.84 23.77
N MET A 297 10.20 -4.96 24.77
CA MET A 297 9.09 -4.09 25.16
C MET A 297 8.62 -3.20 24.00
N ALA A 298 9.56 -2.66 23.20
CA ALA A 298 9.22 -1.85 22.03
C ALA A 298 8.51 -2.66 20.93
N ALA A 299 8.79 -3.96 20.81
CA ALA A 299 8.08 -4.87 19.90
C ALA A 299 6.67 -5.20 20.42
N ILE A 300 6.51 -5.43 21.73
CA ILE A 300 5.21 -5.64 22.37
C ILE A 300 4.32 -4.40 22.20
N MET A 301 4.86 -3.20 22.41
CA MET A 301 4.15 -1.94 22.17
C MET A 301 3.68 -1.80 20.71
N ALA A 302 4.51 -2.20 19.74
CA ALA A 302 4.12 -2.17 18.32
C ALA A 302 2.96 -3.13 18.01
N LEU A 303 2.97 -4.33 18.60
CA LEU A 303 1.86 -5.28 18.50
C LEU A 303 0.60 -4.71 19.14
N GLU A 304 0.70 -4.08 20.31
CA GLU A 304 -0.41 -3.43 21.00
C GLU A 304 -1.08 -2.36 20.12
N GLU A 305 -0.27 -1.50 19.48
CA GLU A 305 -0.74 -0.48 18.54
C GLU A 305 -1.49 -1.09 17.34
N GLN A 306 -0.98 -2.19 16.78
CA GLN A 306 -1.65 -2.90 15.69
C GLN A 306 -2.97 -3.55 16.13
N VAL A 307 -3.02 -4.16 17.31
CA VAL A 307 -4.25 -4.75 17.87
C VAL A 307 -5.31 -3.67 18.07
N LYS A 308 -4.95 -2.51 18.62
CA LYS A 308 -5.86 -1.36 18.78
C LYS A 308 -6.35 -0.82 17.44
N THR A 309 -5.48 -0.73 16.44
CA THR A 309 -5.86 -0.33 15.08
C THR A 309 -6.86 -1.32 14.47
N ARG A 310 -6.63 -2.62 14.66
CA ARG A 310 -7.57 -3.66 14.22
C ARG A 310 -8.92 -3.56 14.95
N ALA A 311 -8.94 -3.22 16.23
CA ALA A 311 -10.19 -3.00 16.97
C ALA A 311 -11.05 -1.91 16.34
N THR A 312 -10.43 -0.82 15.87
CA THR A 312 -11.15 0.22 15.09
C THR A 312 -11.71 -0.33 13.77
N ALA A 313 -10.93 -1.14 13.03
CA ALA A 313 -11.40 -1.72 11.77
C ALA A 313 -12.55 -2.72 11.97
N VAL A 314 -12.50 -3.55 13.01
CA VAL A 314 -13.59 -4.48 13.38
C VAL A 314 -14.84 -3.71 13.80
N GLU A 315 -14.69 -2.63 14.56
CA GLU A 315 -15.81 -1.75 14.93
C GLU A 315 -16.45 -1.08 13.70
N ASN A 316 -15.67 -0.66 12.71
CA ASN A 316 -16.21 -0.15 11.44
C ASN A 316 -17.03 -1.22 10.72
N GLY A 317 -16.56 -2.47 10.69
CA GLY A 317 -17.34 -3.60 10.17
C GLY A 317 -18.63 -3.84 10.94
N ARG A 318 -18.61 -3.76 12.27
CA ARG A 318 -19.83 -3.88 13.10
C ARG A 318 -20.84 -2.77 12.80
N LYS A 319 -20.38 -1.52 12.65
CA LYS A 319 -21.24 -0.39 12.27
C LYS A 319 -21.85 -0.59 10.88
N PHE A 320 -21.08 -1.11 9.93
CA PHE A 320 -21.60 -1.47 8.61
C PHE A 320 -22.71 -2.53 8.71
N GLN A 321 -22.48 -3.60 9.48
CA GLN A 321 -23.47 -4.67 9.72
C GLN A 321 -24.78 -4.14 10.32
N ASN A 322 -24.68 -3.18 11.25
CA ASN A 322 -25.84 -2.57 11.91
C ASN A 322 -26.53 -1.51 11.05
N GLY A 323 -25.86 -1.00 10.02
CA GLY A 323 -26.38 0.04 9.13
C GLY A 323 -27.39 -0.44 8.09
N GLY A 324 -27.77 -1.72 8.09
CA GLY A 324 -28.79 -2.27 7.18
C GLY A 324 -28.37 -2.32 5.71
N ARG A 325 -27.07 -2.23 5.41
CA ARG A 325 -26.53 -2.16 4.04
C ARG A 325 -26.36 -3.52 3.35
N GLY A 326 -26.84 -4.60 3.96
CA GLY A 326 -26.69 -5.97 3.47
C GLY A 326 -25.33 -6.59 3.79
N GLU A 327 -25.06 -7.75 3.19
CA GLU A 327 -23.79 -8.48 3.31
C GLU A 327 -22.75 -7.93 2.34
N ALA A 328 -21.48 -7.93 2.74
CA ALA A 328 -20.38 -7.62 1.83
C ALA A 328 -20.07 -8.85 0.94
N SER A 329 -20.10 -8.67 -0.38
CA SER A 329 -19.68 -9.71 -1.33
C SER A 329 -18.18 -9.97 -1.21
N MET A 330 -17.81 -11.23 -0.95
CA MET A 330 -16.40 -11.67 -0.89
C MET A 330 -15.84 -11.91 -2.30
N PRO A 331 -14.75 -11.23 -2.71
CA PRO A 331 -14.04 -11.51 -3.95
C PRO A 331 -13.46 -12.94 -4.01
N ASP A 332 -13.08 -13.35 -5.22
CA ASP A 332 -12.38 -14.62 -5.43
C ASP A 332 -10.87 -14.48 -5.36
N GLY A 333 -10.23 -15.50 -4.80
CA GLY A 333 -8.79 -15.65 -4.86
C GLY A 333 -8.02 -14.53 -4.16
N PRO A 334 -6.86 -14.13 -4.71
CA PRO A 334 -6.05 -13.02 -4.19
C PRO A 334 -6.76 -11.67 -4.14
N ALA A 335 -7.86 -11.48 -4.88
CA ALA A 335 -8.61 -10.22 -4.88
C ALA A 335 -9.25 -9.91 -3.52
N ILE A 336 -9.31 -10.86 -2.59
CA ILE A 336 -9.74 -10.57 -1.20
C ILE A 336 -8.83 -9.53 -0.52
N PHE A 337 -7.58 -9.38 -0.97
CA PHE A 337 -6.60 -8.47 -0.41
C PHE A 337 -6.55 -7.10 -1.10
N ALA A 338 -7.18 -6.96 -2.26
CA ALA A 338 -7.19 -5.75 -3.06
C ALA A 338 -8.41 -5.74 -3.97
N THR A 339 -9.47 -5.07 -3.52
CA THR A 339 -10.70 -4.91 -4.29
C THR A 339 -11.27 -3.50 -4.09
N SER A 340 -12.54 -3.30 -4.41
CA SER A 340 -13.29 -2.10 -4.08
C SER A 340 -14.64 -2.45 -3.46
N GLY A 341 -15.28 -1.47 -2.83
CA GLY A 341 -16.60 -1.61 -2.22
C GLY A 341 -16.56 -2.15 -0.80
N ALA A 342 -17.71 -2.63 -0.30
CA ALA A 342 -17.90 -2.97 1.11
C ALA A 342 -16.90 -4.00 1.66
N TRP A 343 -16.41 -4.93 0.82
CA TRP A 343 -15.36 -5.85 1.25
C TRP A 343 -14.06 -5.11 1.57
N GLU A 344 -13.59 -4.25 0.66
CA GLU A 344 -12.38 -3.44 0.86
C GLU A 344 -12.52 -2.54 2.11
N ASP A 345 -13.69 -1.93 2.29
CA ASP A 345 -13.93 -0.95 3.35
C ASP A 345 -14.03 -1.58 4.76
N PHE A 346 -14.58 -2.80 4.87
CA PHE A 346 -14.99 -3.37 6.17
C PHE A 346 -14.37 -4.72 6.53
N SER A 347 -13.83 -5.46 5.56
CA SER A 347 -13.03 -6.66 5.81
C SER A 347 -11.62 -6.31 6.31
N THR A 348 -10.89 -7.30 6.82
CA THR A 348 -9.53 -7.08 7.33
C THR A 348 -8.46 -8.07 6.86
N PRO A 349 -8.52 -8.75 5.69
CA PRO A 349 -7.56 -9.82 5.37
C PRO A 349 -6.11 -9.34 5.34
N ALA A 350 -5.85 -8.20 4.71
CA ALA A 350 -4.54 -7.55 4.68
C ALA A 350 -4.02 -7.13 6.07
N ARG A 351 -4.92 -6.76 6.98
CA ARG A 351 -4.58 -6.34 8.36
C ARG A 351 -4.36 -7.54 9.26
N ASP A 352 -5.19 -8.57 9.11
CA ASP A 352 -5.13 -9.81 9.87
C ASP A 352 -3.85 -10.59 9.53
N LEU A 353 -3.47 -10.66 8.25
CA LEU A 353 -2.20 -11.25 7.83
C LEU A 353 -0.99 -10.52 8.46
N ARG A 354 -1.02 -9.18 8.50
CA ARG A 354 0.02 -8.37 9.16
C ARG A 354 0.05 -8.56 10.67
N LEU A 355 -1.13 -8.67 11.31
CA LEU A 355 -1.23 -8.97 12.74
C LEU A 355 -0.63 -10.35 13.05
N LEU A 356 -0.92 -11.36 12.25
CA LEU A 356 -0.36 -12.70 12.41
C LEU A 356 1.18 -12.72 12.30
N ILE A 357 1.73 -11.94 11.35
CA ILE A 357 3.18 -11.74 11.24
C ILE A 357 3.75 -11.05 12.48
N ALA A 358 3.06 -10.03 13.00
CA ALA A 358 3.47 -9.32 14.22
C ALA A 358 3.45 -10.23 15.45
N ILE A 359 2.46 -11.12 15.56
CA ILE A 359 2.39 -12.14 16.61
C ILE A 359 3.63 -13.04 16.54
N ASP A 360 4.02 -13.52 15.36
CA ASP A 360 5.20 -14.38 15.20
C ASP A 360 6.49 -13.65 15.59
N VAL A 361 6.62 -12.36 15.24
CA VAL A 361 7.77 -11.52 15.61
C VAL A 361 7.90 -11.38 17.12
N VAL A 362 6.80 -11.06 17.81
CA VAL A 362 6.81 -10.88 19.27
C VAL A 362 7.02 -12.22 19.98
N ARG A 363 6.37 -13.29 19.52
CA ARG A 363 6.54 -14.65 20.06
C ARG A 363 7.99 -15.13 19.95
N GLY A 364 8.62 -14.93 18.80
CA GLY A 364 10.00 -15.36 18.54
C GLY A 364 11.08 -14.39 19.02
N PHE A 365 10.74 -13.30 19.72
CA PHE A 365 11.71 -12.29 20.11
C PHE A 365 12.84 -12.82 21.03
N PRO A 366 12.56 -13.64 22.06
CA PRO A 366 13.62 -14.22 22.89
C PRO A 366 14.61 -15.08 22.09
N ASP A 367 14.11 -15.85 21.13
CA ASP A 367 14.95 -16.71 20.28
C ASP A 367 15.79 -15.88 19.31
N ARG A 368 15.25 -14.76 18.81
CA ARG A 368 16.02 -13.79 18.02
C ARG A 368 17.19 -13.21 18.83
N VAL A 369 16.98 -12.86 20.10
CA VAL A 369 18.05 -12.34 20.97
C VAL A 369 19.16 -13.38 21.15
N ALA A 370 18.80 -14.66 21.29
CA ALA A 370 19.78 -15.74 21.35
C ALA A 370 20.54 -15.91 20.03
N ARG A 371 19.83 -15.91 18.89
CA ARG A 371 20.41 -16.05 17.53
C ARG A 371 21.35 -14.90 17.18
N ARG A 372 21.00 -13.66 17.55
CA ARG A 372 21.71 -12.42 17.20
C ARG A 372 22.30 -11.75 18.44
N SER A 373 22.92 -12.54 19.32
CA SER A 373 23.40 -12.08 20.62
C SER A 373 24.40 -10.92 20.56
N ASP A 374 25.17 -10.84 19.48
CA ASP A 374 26.11 -9.76 19.15
C ASP A 374 25.42 -8.38 18.99
N ARG A 375 24.11 -8.37 18.72
CA ARG A 375 23.31 -7.15 18.54
C ARG A 375 22.71 -6.61 19.84
N TYR A 376 22.95 -7.28 20.97
CA TYR A 376 22.36 -6.91 22.25
C TYR A 376 23.44 -6.68 23.31
N ALA A 377 23.23 -5.65 24.13
CA ALA A 377 24.00 -5.40 25.33
C ALA A 377 23.62 -6.45 26.39
N MET A 378 24.26 -7.61 26.33
CA MET A 378 23.96 -8.74 27.21
C MET A 378 24.27 -8.41 28.68
N PRO A 379 23.36 -8.70 29.63
CA PRO A 379 23.61 -8.47 31.05
C PRO A 379 24.87 -9.21 31.56
N PHE A 380 25.72 -8.50 32.29
CA PHE A 380 26.95 -9.06 32.84
C PHE A 380 26.68 -10.29 33.71
N GLY A 381 27.52 -11.32 33.57
CA GLY A 381 27.43 -12.56 34.36
C GLY A 381 26.25 -13.47 34.02
N ARG A 382 25.44 -13.16 33.00
CA ARG A 382 24.33 -14.00 32.56
C ARG A 382 24.65 -14.66 31.21
N GLY A 383 24.55 -15.98 31.14
CA GLY A 383 24.67 -16.72 29.88
C GLY A 383 23.44 -16.54 28.98
N LEU A 384 23.58 -16.83 27.68
CA LEU A 384 22.53 -16.67 26.67
C LEU A 384 21.21 -17.35 27.05
N ALA A 385 21.26 -18.60 27.52
CA ALA A 385 20.08 -19.35 27.95
C ALA A 385 19.35 -18.65 29.12
N GLY A 386 20.10 -18.03 30.04
CA GLY A 386 19.53 -17.28 31.15
C GLY A 386 18.86 -15.97 30.70
N VAL A 387 19.43 -15.28 29.70
CA VAL A 387 18.81 -14.10 29.10
C VAL A 387 17.52 -14.49 28.37
N GLN A 388 17.56 -15.54 27.55
CA GLN A 388 16.40 -16.03 26.82
C GLN A 388 15.25 -16.43 27.76
N ALA A 389 15.53 -17.19 28.83
CA ALA A 389 14.52 -17.57 29.82
C ALA A 389 13.90 -16.36 30.55
N GLN A 390 14.72 -15.35 30.87
CA GLN A 390 14.22 -14.09 31.43
C GLN A 390 13.27 -13.37 30.47
N LEU A 391 13.66 -13.24 29.20
CA LEU A 391 12.84 -12.59 28.20
C LEU A 391 11.53 -13.34 27.97
N GLN A 392 11.54 -14.68 27.94
CA GLN A 392 10.33 -15.48 27.86
C GLN A 392 9.37 -15.24 29.04
N SER A 393 9.91 -15.18 30.26
CA SER A 393 9.11 -14.89 31.46
C SER A 393 8.53 -13.46 31.43
N ALA A 394 9.34 -12.47 31.08
CA ALA A 394 8.91 -11.08 30.97
C ALA A 394 7.87 -10.90 29.85
N LEU A 395 8.06 -11.55 28.69
CA LEU A 395 7.11 -11.55 27.58
C LEU A 395 5.75 -12.09 28.01
N ALA A 396 5.71 -13.25 28.68
CA ALA A 396 4.47 -13.84 29.17
C ALA A 396 3.73 -12.90 30.14
N SER A 397 4.46 -12.24 31.05
CA SER A 397 3.89 -11.27 32.00
C SER A 397 3.30 -10.05 31.30
N GLU A 398 4.05 -9.45 30.37
CA GLU A 398 3.63 -8.24 29.65
C GLU A 398 2.41 -8.47 28.76
N LEU A 399 2.38 -9.61 28.04
CA LEU A 399 1.26 -9.95 27.17
C LEU A 399 -0.03 -10.19 27.96
N ALA A 400 0.07 -10.75 29.17
CA ALA A 400 -1.08 -10.94 30.06
C ALA A 400 -1.57 -9.62 30.68
N ALA A 401 -0.64 -8.70 31.00
CA ALA A 401 -0.97 -7.43 31.66
C ALA A 401 -1.59 -6.39 30.71
N ARG A 402 -1.22 -6.41 29.42
CA ARG A 402 -1.68 -5.43 28.44
C ARG A 402 -3.02 -5.85 27.85
N THR A 403 -4.02 -4.99 28.00
CA THR A 403 -5.39 -5.27 27.55
C THR A 403 -5.94 -4.19 26.62
N PHE A 404 -6.97 -4.56 25.87
CA PHE A 404 -7.80 -3.66 25.10
C PHE A 404 -9.25 -4.16 25.15
N SER A 405 -10.19 -3.29 24.81
CA SER A 405 -11.60 -3.66 24.72
C SER A 405 -12.14 -3.47 23.30
N TYR A 406 -13.10 -4.31 22.93
CA TYR A 406 -13.90 -4.14 21.71
C TYR A 406 -15.39 -4.24 22.04
N THR A 407 -16.23 -3.70 21.16
CA THR A 407 -17.69 -3.73 21.30
C THR A 407 -18.24 -5.02 20.68
N ARG A 408 -18.93 -5.84 21.48
CA ARG A 408 -19.62 -7.06 21.04
C ARG A 408 -20.83 -6.76 20.16
N SER A 409 -21.39 -7.81 19.55
CA SER A 409 -22.55 -7.71 18.65
C SER A 409 -23.77 -7.08 19.31
N ASP A 410 -23.98 -7.28 20.62
CA ASP A 410 -25.07 -6.68 21.40
C ASP A 410 -24.79 -5.25 21.88
N GLY A 411 -23.60 -4.70 21.57
CA GLY A 411 -23.17 -3.37 22.01
C GLY A 411 -22.45 -3.33 23.36
N SER A 412 -22.36 -4.46 24.08
CA SER A 412 -21.60 -4.54 25.33
C SER A 412 -20.08 -4.54 25.07
N ALA A 413 -19.30 -4.03 26.03
CA ALA A 413 -17.85 -4.07 25.93
C ALA A 413 -17.30 -5.44 26.36
N TRP A 414 -16.28 -5.94 25.65
CA TRP A 414 -15.52 -7.13 26.02
C TRP A 414 -14.03 -6.81 26.03
N THR A 415 -13.28 -7.36 26.99
CA THR A 415 -11.86 -7.06 27.18
C THR A 415 -11.02 -8.30 26.90
N LEU A 416 -9.96 -8.12 26.12
CA LEU A 416 -8.95 -9.15 25.83
C LEU A 416 -7.57 -8.64 26.21
N SER A 417 -6.69 -9.54 26.63
CA SER A 417 -5.25 -9.29 26.73
C SER A 417 -4.55 -9.49 25.39
N LEU A 418 -3.31 -8.99 25.25
CA LEU A 418 -2.48 -9.33 24.09
C LEU A 418 -2.16 -10.83 24.06
N LYS A 419 -2.05 -11.48 25.23
CA LYS A 419 -1.91 -12.93 25.34
C LYS A 419 -3.09 -13.64 24.68
N ASP A 420 -4.32 -13.22 24.95
CA ASP A 420 -5.52 -13.83 24.34
C ASP A 420 -5.47 -13.73 22.81
N VAL A 421 -5.08 -12.57 22.28
CA VAL A 421 -4.93 -12.37 20.82
C VAL A 421 -3.87 -13.30 20.23
N MET A 422 -2.73 -13.44 20.92
CA MET A 422 -1.64 -14.31 20.46
C MET A 422 -2.00 -15.80 20.51
N ASP A 423 -2.72 -16.23 21.54
CA ASP A 423 -3.17 -17.62 21.68
C ASP A 423 -4.20 -17.98 20.60
N ARG A 424 -5.00 -17.00 20.17
CA ARG A 424 -6.01 -17.14 19.10
C ARG A 424 -5.45 -16.96 17.69
N ALA A 425 -4.13 -16.95 17.50
CA ALA A 425 -3.51 -16.73 16.18
C ALA A 425 -4.07 -17.66 15.09
N ALA A 426 -4.32 -18.94 15.41
CA ALA A 426 -4.89 -19.88 14.46
C ALA A 426 -6.33 -19.51 14.04
N ASP A 427 -7.14 -18.98 14.95
CA ASP A 427 -8.52 -18.57 14.66
C ASP A 427 -8.57 -17.26 13.87
N LEU A 428 -7.61 -16.36 14.13
CA LEU A 428 -7.46 -15.11 13.39
C LEU A 428 -7.08 -15.31 11.90
N GLU A 429 -6.61 -16.49 11.51
CA GLU A 429 -6.42 -16.87 10.10
C GLU A 429 -7.74 -16.84 9.28
N MET A 430 -8.89 -16.86 9.96
CA MET A 430 -10.22 -16.72 9.37
C MET A 430 -11.02 -15.55 9.98
N GLY A 431 -10.37 -14.65 10.73
CA GLY A 431 -11.05 -13.58 11.47
C GLY A 431 -11.45 -12.34 10.65
N TYR A 432 -11.21 -12.35 9.33
CA TYR A 432 -11.22 -11.14 8.51
C TYR A 432 -12.55 -10.81 7.84
N ASN A 433 -13.53 -11.71 7.85
CA ASN A 433 -14.77 -11.55 7.10
C ASN A 433 -15.74 -10.59 7.80
N PRO A 434 -16.19 -9.49 7.15
CA PRO A 434 -17.07 -8.51 7.75
C PRO A 434 -18.52 -8.97 7.89
N ASN A 435 -18.87 -10.18 7.43
CA ASN A 435 -20.19 -10.76 7.61
C ASN A 435 -20.28 -11.65 8.87
N ASP A 436 -19.15 -12.02 9.48
CA ASP A 436 -19.13 -12.67 10.79
C ASP A 436 -19.35 -11.66 11.91
N CYS A 437 -19.98 -12.12 13.00
CA CYS A 437 -20.04 -11.33 14.24
C CYS A 437 -18.64 -10.96 14.74
N VAL A 438 -18.54 -9.87 15.49
CA VAL A 438 -17.26 -9.31 15.96
C VAL A 438 -16.48 -10.27 16.86
N GLU A 439 -17.17 -11.13 17.60
CA GLU A 439 -16.59 -12.14 18.47
C GLU A 439 -15.81 -13.18 17.67
N LEU A 440 -16.39 -13.70 16.58
CA LEU A 440 -15.71 -14.62 15.67
C LEU A 440 -14.53 -13.94 14.97
N ARG A 441 -14.67 -12.66 14.62
CA ARG A 441 -13.56 -11.86 14.09
C ARG A 441 -12.42 -11.68 15.10
N TRP A 442 -12.66 -11.87 16.40
CA TRP A 442 -11.64 -11.90 17.45
C TRP A 442 -11.28 -13.32 17.93
N GLY A 443 -11.69 -14.35 17.18
CA GLY A 443 -11.37 -15.75 17.50
C GLY A 443 -12.03 -16.24 18.79
N ALA A 444 -13.18 -15.70 19.18
CA ALA A 444 -13.93 -16.20 20.32
C ALA A 444 -14.30 -17.67 20.10
N SER A 445 -13.97 -18.54 21.06
CA SER A 445 -14.30 -19.96 20.98
C SER A 445 -15.82 -20.17 21.01
N ASP A 446 -16.29 -21.16 20.25
CA ASP A 446 -17.71 -21.53 20.22
C ASP A 446 -18.21 -21.89 21.63
N GLY A 447 -19.38 -21.37 22.01
CA GLY A 447 -19.99 -21.60 23.32
C GLY A 447 -19.38 -20.80 24.49
N SER A 448 -18.37 -19.96 24.24
CA SER A 448 -17.81 -19.07 25.26
C SER A 448 -18.78 -17.94 25.66
N ALA A 449 -18.58 -17.37 26.85
CA ALA A 449 -19.32 -16.18 27.30
C ALA A 449 -19.10 -14.97 26.38
N GLU A 450 -17.93 -14.91 25.73
CA GLU A 450 -17.63 -13.93 24.68
C GLU A 450 -18.58 -14.12 23.49
N ALA A 451 -18.63 -15.32 22.93
CA ALA A 451 -19.42 -15.68 21.75
C ALA A 451 -20.94 -15.71 21.97
N ALA A 452 -21.43 -15.59 23.21
CA ALA A 452 -22.86 -15.67 23.53
C ALA A 452 -23.72 -14.59 22.83
N THR A 453 -23.12 -13.47 22.44
CA THR A 453 -23.77 -12.35 21.74
C THR A 453 -23.70 -12.46 20.22
N CYS A 454 -22.96 -13.44 19.71
CA CYS A 454 -22.79 -13.67 18.28
C CYS A 454 -24.04 -14.33 17.67
N THR A 455 -24.79 -13.55 16.91
CA THR A 455 -26.03 -14.01 16.24
C THR A 455 -25.88 -14.20 14.73
N ARG A 456 -24.69 -13.93 14.17
CA ARG A 456 -24.44 -13.93 12.74
C ARG A 456 -23.12 -14.63 12.40
N ARG A 457 -23.14 -15.33 11.27
CA ARG A 457 -21.93 -15.86 10.61
C ARG A 457 -21.91 -15.44 9.15
N ALA A 458 -20.72 -15.38 8.58
CA ALA A 458 -20.55 -15.22 7.16
C ALA A 458 -21.26 -16.35 6.39
N PRO A 459 -21.77 -16.07 5.16
CA PRO A 459 -22.42 -17.06 4.31
C PRO A 459 -21.57 -18.31 4.12
N ALA A 460 -22.21 -19.48 4.06
CA ALA A 460 -21.51 -20.77 3.96
C ALA A 460 -20.51 -20.83 2.79
N ALA A 461 -20.88 -20.25 1.65
CA ALA A 461 -20.00 -20.16 0.48
C ALA A 461 -18.73 -19.32 0.74
N GLN A 462 -18.85 -18.22 1.49
CA GLN A 462 -17.69 -17.40 1.85
C GLN A 462 -16.79 -18.14 2.85
N ARG A 463 -17.38 -18.83 3.85
CA ARG A 463 -16.60 -19.64 4.81
C ARG A 463 -15.84 -20.78 4.14
N ALA A 464 -16.43 -21.41 3.13
CA ALA A 464 -15.75 -22.42 2.31
C ALA A 464 -14.51 -21.82 1.62
N LYS A 465 -14.66 -20.68 0.93
CA LYS A 465 -13.52 -19.96 0.33
C LYS A 465 -12.44 -19.61 1.37
N MET A 466 -12.84 -19.10 2.53
CA MET A 466 -11.88 -18.76 3.60
C MET A 466 -11.12 -20.00 4.11
N THR A 467 -11.77 -21.16 4.15
CA THR A 467 -11.12 -22.42 4.50
C THR A 467 -10.05 -22.79 3.47
N ASP A 468 -10.37 -22.67 2.18
CA ASP A 468 -9.42 -22.91 1.09
C ASP A 468 -8.23 -21.93 1.14
N TYR A 469 -8.50 -20.69 1.56
CA TYR A 469 -7.51 -19.61 1.64
C TYR A 469 -6.72 -19.57 2.95
N ARG A 470 -7.10 -20.38 3.95
CA ARG A 470 -6.51 -20.35 5.29
C ARG A 470 -5.00 -20.56 5.27
N ASN A 471 -4.48 -21.39 4.35
CA ASN A 471 -3.03 -21.63 4.24
C ASN A 471 -2.24 -20.35 3.94
N TRP A 472 -2.80 -19.40 3.20
CA TRP A 472 -2.16 -18.10 2.95
C TRP A 472 -1.88 -17.37 4.27
N PHE A 473 -2.85 -17.40 5.18
CA PHE A 473 -2.71 -16.81 6.50
C PHE A 473 -1.78 -17.64 7.38
N ARG A 474 -1.95 -18.97 7.42
CA ARG A 474 -1.12 -19.87 8.24
C ARG A 474 0.37 -19.78 7.91
N GLU A 475 0.70 -19.72 6.63
CA GLU A 475 2.09 -19.69 6.14
C GLU A 475 2.65 -18.26 6.05
N ARG A 476 1.85 -17.25 6.46
CA ARG A 476 2.16 -15.83 6.31
C ARG A 476 2.49 -15.46 4.86
N HIS A 477 1.87 -16.17 3.91
CA HIS A 477 2.11 -16.08 2.50
C HIS A 477 0.96 -15.33 1.83
N TRP A 478 1.24 -14.15 1.31
CA TRP A 478 0.26 -13.41 0.53
C TRP A 478 0.18 -13.98 -0.90
N PRO A 479 -1.01 -14.42 -1.36
CA PRO A 479 -1.16 -15.10 -2.64
C PRO A 479 -1.01 -14.15 -3.84
N HIS A 480 -0.72 -14.71 -5.01
CA HIS A 480 -0.64 -13.96 -6.29
C HIS A 480 -1.80 -14.30 -7.21
N ALA A 481 -2.27 -13.29 -7.96
CA ALA A 481 -3.24 -13.46 -9.04
C ALA A 481 -2.56 -13.86 -10.35
#